data_AF-L9WW18-F1
#
_entry.id   AF-L9WW18-F1
#
_cell.length_a   1.000
_cell.length_b   1.000
_cell.length_c   1.000
_cell.angle_alpha   90.00
_cell.angle_beta   90.00
_cell.angle_gamma   90.00
#
_symmetry.space_group_name_H-M   'P 1'
#
loop_
_entity.id
_entity.type
_entity.pdbx_description
1 polymer ?
#
loop_
_entity_poly.entity_id
_entity_poly.type
_entity_poly.pdbx_seq_one_letter_code
_entity_poly.pdbx_strand_id
1 'polypeptide(L)'
;MTTESGENLNHEDLAEQLKKLSADERRKLLEEVETDDKLPILRWSSNPEAVKAAFKFVERKDTVTFEELRSYLQSEGHIDAEEGSYNFGIVDTDDGAFFSTTGDRDPNTEISLTDTGREFAAVFDENPGLRPIERTLLIGMQPYGSAFFYLSTLEAYREDGGLLREELQEALVDEYEGSGKYYTGYYNSWFHKLGLVEKEKIGRKVKYQLATPSGW
;
A
#
# COMPACT_ATOMS: atom_id res chain seq x y z
N MET A 1 -23.68 -12.19 29.50
CA MET A 1 -24.39 -10.92 29.28
C MET A 1 -23.83 -10.33 28.02
N THR A 2 -24.74 -9.91 27.16
CA THR A 2 -24.61 -9.49 25.78
C THR A 2 -23.64 -8.32 25.60
N THR A 3 -22.66 -8.49 24.71
CA THR A 3 -21.95 -7.41 24.02
C THR A 3 -22.96 -6.74 23.07
N GLU A 4 -23.66 -5.74 23.56
CA GLU A 4 -24.52 -4.85 22.77
C GLU A 4 -23.63 -4.04 21.82
N SER A 5 -23.73 -4.37 20.52
CA SER A 5 -24.24 -3.53 19.43
C SER A 5 -23.53 -2.19 19.27
N GLY A 6 -22.92 -1.98 18.09
CA GLY A 6 -22.36 -0.70 17.66
C GLY A 6 -23.33 0.44 17.97
N GLU A 7 -22.89 1.32 18.85
CA GLU A 7 -23.63 2.53 19.19
C GLU A 7 -23.75 3.36 17.91
N ASN A 8 -24.99 3.51 17.42
CA ASN A 8 -25.34 4.56 16.49
C ASN A 8 -25.01 5.89 17.18
N LEU A 9 -23.83 6.45 16.88
CA LEU A 9 -23.41 7.75 17.36
C LEU A 9 -24.45 8.78 16.92
N ASN A 10 -25.19 9.34 17.88
CA ASN A 10 -26.16 10.39 17.59
C ASN A 10 -25.41 11.68 17.23
N HIS A 11 -25.44 12.03 15.94
CA HIS A 11 -24.76 13.20 15.41
C HIS A 11 -25.18 14.51 16.07
N GLU A 12 -26.43 14.62 16.54
CA GLU A 12 -26.91 15.81 17.25
C GLU A 12 -26.28 15.94 18.64
N ASP A 13 -26.16 14.82 19.36
CA ASP A 13 -25.53 14.79 20.70
C ASP A 13 -24.04 15.09 20.62
N LEU A 14 -23.35 14.57 19.60
CA LEU A 14 -21.94 14.90 19.33
C LEU A 14 -21.76 16.39 19.01
N ALA A 15 -22.64 16.97 18.19
CA ALA A 15 -22.59 18.38 17.85
C ALA A 15 -22.84 19.28 19.07
N GLU A 16 -23.73 18.89 19.98
CA GLU A 16 -23.93 19.59 21.24
C GLU A 16 -22.74 19.46 22.19
N GLN A 17 -22.12 18.29 22.27
CA GLN A 17 -20.91 18.07 23.06
C GLN A 17 -19.73 18.89 22.54
N LEU A 18 -19.53 18.94 21.21
CA LEU A 18 -18.49 19.77 20.58
C LEU A 18 -18.70 21.27 20.84
N LYS A 19 -19.95 21.75 20.89
CA LYS A 19 -20.25 23.16 21.23
C LYS A 19 -19.90 23.52 22.66
N LYS A 20 -19.86 22.55 23.59
CA LYS A 20 -19.52 22.76 25.01
C LYS A 20 -18.01 22.86 25.23
N LEU A 21 -17.20 22.33 24.32
CA LEU A 21 -15.75 22.44 24.38
C LEU A 21 -15.28 23.87 24.05
N SER A 22 -14.18 24.29 24.67
CA SER A 22 -13.47 25.51 24.29
C SER A 22 -12.89 25.41 22.87
N ALA A 23 -12.49 26.55 22.30
CA ALA A 23 -11.89 26.55 20.96
C ALA A 23 -10.59 25.72 20.91
N ASP A 24 -9.78 25.76 21.98
CA ASP A 24 -8.53 25.00 22.06
C ASP A 24 -8.79 23.50 22.24
N GLU A 25 -9.79 23.11 23.04
CA GLU A 25 -10.17 21.70 23.19
C GLU A 25 -10.76 21.14 21.90
N ARG A 26 -11.59 21.90 21.17
CA ARG A 26 -12.08 21.48 19.84
C ARG A 26 -10.94 21.33 18.85
N ARG A 27 -9.97 22.24 18.87
CA ARG A 27 -8.80 22.18 18.00
C ARG A 27 -7.97 20.93 18.30
N LYS A 28 -7.74 20.63 19.58
CA LYS A 28 -7.05 19.41 20.00
C LYS A 28 -7.81 18.14 19.62
N LEU A 29 -9.13 18.14 19.74
CA LEU A 29 -9.98 17.02 19.33
C LEU A 29 -9.97 16.83 17.80
N LEU A 30 -9.93 17.91 17.02
CA LEU A 30 -9.74 17.87 15.57
C LEU A 30 -8.31 17.47 15.16
N GLU A 31 -7.30 17.73 16.00
CA GLU A 31 -5.94 17.21 15.83
C GLU A 31 -5.86 15.71 16.19
N GLU A 32 -6.73 15.21 17.09
CA GLU A 32 -6.84 13.80 17.49
C GLU A 32 -7.73 12.97 16.53
N VAL A 33 -8.73 13.60 15.91
CA VAL A 33 -9.47 13.03 14.77
C VAL A 33 -8.58 13.20 13.56
N GLU A 34 -7.69 12.23 13.31
CA GLU A 34 -6.93 12.13 12.05
C GLU A 34 -7.93 12.16 10.88
N THR A 35 -8.19 13.35 10.32
CA THR A 35 -8.44 13.48 8.90
C THR A 35 -7.08 13.58 8.24
N ASP A 36 -6.25 12.55 8.43
CA ASP A 36 -5.11 12.43 7.57
C ASP A 36 -5.70 12.23 6.18
N ASP A 37 -5.45 13.20 5.29
CA ASP A 37 -5.44 12.97 3.86
C ASP A 37 -4.31 11.96 3.57
N LYS A 38 -4.39 10.74 4.13
CA LYS A 38 -3.47 9.64 3.83
C LYS A 38 -3.69 9.38 2.36
N LEU A 39 -2.66 9.69 1.57
CA LEU A 39 -2.66 9.29 0.18
C LEU A 39 -2.97 7.79 0.15
N PRO A 40 -3.82 7.33 -0.78
CA PRO A 40 -4.21 5.93 -0.86
C PRO A 40 -3.06 5.11 -1.45
N ILE A 41 -1.96 5.06 -0.71
CA ILE A 41 -0.78 4.29 -1.02
C ILE A 41 -1.18 2.83 -0.85
N LEU A 42 -1.07 2.10 -1.94
CA LEU A 42 -1.20 0.66 -1.95
C LEU A 42 0.20 0.12 -2.22
N ARG A 43 0.86 -0.42 -1.19
CA ARG A 43 2.11 -1.17 -1.41
C ARG A 43 1.80 -2.35 -2.33
N TRP A 44 2.74 -2.69 -3.19
CA TRP A 44 2.46 -3.56 -4.33
C TRP A 44 3.05 -4.96 -4.18
N SER A 45 2.14 -5.94 -4.21
CA SER A 45 2.48 -7.32 -4.56
C SER A 45 2.60 -7.41 -6.07
N SER A 46 3.66 -8.07 -6.55
CA SER A 46 3.85 -8.38 -7.98
C SER A 46 2.69 -9.19 -8.59
N ASN A 47 1.82 -9.73 -7.74
CA ASN A 47 0.61 -10.43 -8.11
C ASN A 47 -0.65 -9.61 -7.74
N PRO A 48 -1.33 -8.97 -8.70
CA PRO A 48 -2.53 -8.18 -8.39
C PRO A 48 -3.70 -9.04 -7.90
N GLU A 49 -3.69 -10.36 -8.15
CA GLU A 49 -4.68 -11.28 -7.57
C GLU A 49 -4.45 -11.48 -6.06
N ALA A 50 -3.19 -11.40 -5.60
CA ALA A 50 -2.86 -11.45 -4.18
C ALA A 50 -3.48 -10.25 -3.42
N VAL A 51 -3.49 -9.07 -4.03
CA VAL A 51 -4.14 -7.88 -3.47
C VAL A 51 -5.63 -8.13 -3.29
N LYS A 52 -6.33 -8.58 -4.35
CA LYS A 52 -7.76 -8.93 -4.26
C LYS A 52 -8.01 -9.96 -3.16
N ALA A 53 -7.22 -11.04 -3.13
CA ALA A 53 -7.35 -12.09 -2.14
C ALA A 53 -7.15 -11.57 -0.71
N ALA A 54 -6.17 -10.71 -0.48
CA ALA A 54 -5.91 -10.11 0.82
C ALA A 54 -7.08 -9.26 1.31
N PHE A 55 -7.55 -8.29 0.50
CA PHE A 55 -8.70 -7.45 0.87
C PHE A 55 -9.94 -8.29 1.18
N LYS A 56 -10.26 -9.27 0.33
CA LYS A 56 -11.41 -10.17 0.54
C LYS A 56 -11.26 -11.06 1.76
N PHE A 57 -10.04 -11.49 2.08
CA PHE A 57 -9.79 -12.29 3.27
C PHE A 57 -9.98 -11.50 4.56
N VAL A 58 -9.39 -10.29 4.64
CA VAL A 58 -9.55 -9.41 5.80
C VAL A 58 -11.01 -8.96 5.93
N GLU A 59 -11.68 -8.59 4.83
CA GLU A 59 -13.11 -8.22 4.85
C GLU A 59 -14.01 -9.31 5.45
N ARG A 60 -13.75 -10.60 5.12
CA ARG A 60 -14.55 -11.72 5.64
C ARG A 60 -14.26 -12.05 7.11
N LYS A 61 -13.06 -11.75 7.58
CA LYS A 61 -12.58 -12.10 8.94
C LYS A 61 -12.67 -10.93 9.92
N ASP A 62 -12.89 -9.72 9.41
CA ASP A 62 -12.84 -8.43 10.10
C ASP A 62 -11.44 -8.05 10.59
N THR A 63 -10.81 -8.95 11.36
CA THR A 63 -9.43 -8.83 11.82
C THR A 63 -8.69 -10.16 11.59
N VAL A 64 -7.45 -10.09 11.12
CA VAL A 64 -6.54 -11.24 10.94
C VAL A 64 -5.14 -10.89 11.41
N THR A 65 -4.29 -11.88 11.67
CA THR A 65 -2.86 -11.61 11.88
C THR A 65 -2.06 -11.64 10.57
N PHE A 66 -0.85 -11.07 10.57
CA PHE A 66 0.08 -11.21 9.44
C PHE A 66 0.36 -12.68 9.09
N GLU A 67 0.50 -13.56 10.09
CA GLU A 67 0.71 -15.00 9.85
C GLU A 67 -0.52 -15.66 9.22
N GLU A 68 -1.73 -15.31 9.65
CA GLU A 68 -2.95 -15.82 9.03
C GLU A 68 -3.09 -15.38 7.58
N LEU A 69 -2.82 -14.10 7.29
CA LEU A 69 -2.86 -13.55 5.93
C LEU A 69 -1.77 -14.19 5.04
N ARG A 70 -0.54 -14.31 5.54
CA ARG A 70 0.57 -14.97 4.84
C ARG A 70 0.22 -16.42 4.49
N SER A 71 -0.21 -17.19 5.49
CA SER A 71 -0.62 -18.59 5.33
C SER A 71 -1.76 -18.74 4.31
N TYR A 72 -2.75 -17.85 4.35
CA TYR A 72 -3.85 -17.84 3.38
C TYR A 72 -3.33 -17.60 1.95
N LEU A 73 -2.59 -16.50 1.73
CA LEU A 73 -2.09 -16.14 0.40
C LEU A 73 -1.13 -17.19 -0.16
N GLN A 74 -0.30 -17.81 0.68
CA GLN A 74 0.58 -18.91 0.27
C GLN A 74 -0.24 -20.15 -0.13
N SER A 75 -1.28 -20.50 0.65
CA SER A 75 -2.13 -21.66 0.35
C SER A 75 -2.90 -21.53 -0.96
N GLU A 76 -3.27 -20.30 -1.33
CA GLU A 76 -3.90 -19.96 -2.61
C GLU A 76 -2.89 -19.82 -3.77
N GLY A 77 -1.58 -19.99 -3.49
CA GLY A 77 -0.52 -19.86 -4.49
C GLY A 77 -0.30 -18.43 -4.98
N HIS A 78 -0.71 -17.43 -4.20
CA HIS A 78 -0.58 -16.02 -4.56
C HIS A 78 0.79 -15.42 -4.25
N ILE A 79 1.47 -15.97 -3.23
CA ILE A 79 2.81 -15.54 -2.80
C ILE A 79 3.72 -16.76 -2.54
N ASP A 80 5.02 -16.52 -2.56
CA ASP A 80 6.06 -17.51 -2.21
C ASP A 80 6.85 -17.00 -0.99
N ALA A 81 6.17 -16.92 0.15
CA ALA A 81 6.70 -16.39 1.41
C ALA A 81 6.78 -17.49 2.48
N GLU A 82 7.97 -17.73 3.01
CA GLU A 82 8.20 -18.66 4.12
C GLU A 82 7.70 -18.07 5.45
N GLU A 83 7.53 -18.94 6.46
CA GLU A 83 7.23 -18.51 7.83
C GLU A 83 8.30 -17.50 8.31
N GLY A 84 7.86 -16.38 8.88
CA GLY A 84 8.75 -15.28 9.26
C GLY A 84 8.94 -14.19 8.18
N SER A 85 8.48 -14.41 6.95
CA SER A 85 8.48 -13.39 5.88
C SER A 85 7.09 -12.77 5.74
N TYR A 86 6.93 -11.55 6.24
CA TYR A 86 5.64 -10.83 6.28
C TYR A 86 5.60 -9.60 5.38
N ASN A 87 6.63 -9.36 4.57
CA ASN A 87 6.68 -8.24 3.65
C ASN A 87 6.19 -8.63 2.24
N PHE A 88 4.99 -9.18 2.11
CA PHE A 88 4.43 -9.55 0.80
C PHE A 88 3.88 -8.35 -0.02
N GLY A 89 4.23 -7.12 0.38
CA GLY A 89 3.95 -5.90 -0.38
C GLY A 89 2.46 -5.58 -0.52
N ILE A 90 1.60 -5.89 0.46
CA ILE A 90 0.15 -5.55 0.38
C ILE A 90 -0.28 -4.64 1.53
N VAL A 91 0.21 -4.94 2.72
CA VAL A 91 -0.20 -4.28 3.97
C VAL A 91 0.90 -3.31 4.41
N ASP A 92 0.50 -2.06 4.62
CA ASP A 92 1.31 -1.03 5.26
C ASP A 92 1.40 -1.30 6.78
N THR A 93 2.55 -1.02 7.38
CA THR A 93 2.81 -1.23 8.82
C THR A 93 2.50 -0.01 9.68
N ASP A 94 2.45 1.15 9.04
CA ASP A 94 1.96 2.39 9.62
C ASP A 94 0.52 2.54 9.16
N ASP A 95 -0.41 2.91 10.06
CA ASP A 95 -1.84 3.05 9.76
C ASP A 95 -2.04 3.71 8.40
N GLY A 96 -2.46 2.91 7.41
CA GLY A 96 -2.53 3.30 6.02
C GLY A 96 -3.94 3.71 5.63
N ALA A 97 -4.10 4.13 4.38
CA ALA A 97 -5.43 4.46 3.87
C ALA A 97 -6.36 3.23 3.82
N PHE A 98 -5.82 2.02 3.70
CA PHE A 98 -6.60 0.79 3.47
C PHE A 98 -6.59 -0.21 4.62
N PHE A 99 -5.47 -0.29 5.35
CA PHE A 99 -5.27 -1.25 6.43
C PHE A 99 -4.85 -0.51 7.70
N SER A 100 -5.37 -0.97 8.82
CA SER A 100 -4.91 -0.61 10.16
C SER A 100 -4.16 -1.79 10.77
N THR A 101 -3.04 -1.50 11.43
CA THR A 101 -2.17 -2.50 12.06
C THR A 101 -1.91 -2.14 13.52
N THR A 102 -1.78 -3.15 14.37
CA THR A 102 -1.47 -2.93 15.81
C THR A 102 0.01 -2.76 16.12
N GLY A 103 0.88 -2.84 15.11
CA GLY A 103 2.32 -2.68 15.24
C GLY A 103 3.11 -3.07 13.98
N ASP A 104 4.39 -3.39 14.17
CA ASP A 104 5.32 -3.81 13.11
C ASP A 104 4.95 -5.17 12.49
N ARG A 105 5.68 -5.60 11.45
CA ARG A 105 5.50 -6.90 10.80
C ARG A 105 5.95 -8.07 11.68
N ASP A 106 5.06 -8.54 12.56
CA ASP A 106 5.21 -9.72 13.41
C ASP A 106 4.07 -10.73 13.15
N PRO A 107 4.26 -12.05 13.33
CA PRO A 107 3.21 -13.05 13.16
C PRO A 107 1.89 -12.74 13.89
N ASN A 108 1.95 -12.05 15.03
CA ASN A 108 0.79 -11.77 15.87
C ASN A 108 0.22 -10.36 15.67
N THR A 109 0.83 -9.53 14.84
CA THR A 109 0.30 -8.19 14.54
C THR A 109 -1.03 -8.32 13.82
N GLU A 110 -2.04 -7.67 14.37
CA GLU A 110 -3.41 -7.68 13.85
C GLU A 110 -3.54 -6.68 12.70
N ILE A 111 -4.33 -7.06 11.70
CA ILE A 111 -4.61 -6.33 10.48
C ILE A 111 -6.13 -6.26 10.36
N SER A 112 -6.66 -5.06 10.13
CA SER A 112 -8.06 -4.83 9.82
C SER A 112 -8.21 -3.83 8.67
N LEU A 113 -9.39 -3.77 8.05
CA LEU A 113 -9.69 -2.76 7.04
C LEU A 113 -10.17 -1.47 7.70
N THR A 114 -9.63 -0.34 7.23
CA THR A 114 -10.21 0.99 7.46
C THR A 114 -11.55 1.14 6.72
N ASP A 115 -12.30 2.21 6.97
CA ASP A 115 -13.53 2.49 6.21
C ASP A 115 -13.27 2.58 4.69
N THR A 116 -12.22 3.31 4.30
CA THR A 116 -11.75 3.37 2.91
C THR A 116 -11.32 2.00 2.39
N GLY A 117 -10.66 1.20 3.23
CA GLY A 117 -10.29 -0.19 2.93
C GLY A 117 -11.50 -1.07 2.62
N ARG A 118 -12.60 -0.92 3.36
CA ARG A 118 -13.86 -1.64 3.14
C ARG A 118 -14.55 -1.18 1.86
N GLU A 119 -14.60 0.13 1.60
CA GLU A 119 -15.13 0.65 0.33
C GLU A 119 -14.33 0.14 -0.87
N PHE A 120 -13.00 0.08 -0.73
CA PHE A 120 -12.12 -0.46 -1.76
C PHE A 120 -12.33 -1.97 -1.95
N ALA A 121 -12.43 -2.74 -0.86
CA ALA A 121 -12.71 -4.17 -0.88
C ALA A 121 -14.03 -4.51 -1.59
N ALA A 122 -15.06 -3.67 -1.42
CA ALA A 122 -16.39 -3.86 -2.00
C ALA A 122 -16.40 -3.84 -3.54
N VAL A 123 -15.35 -3.30 -4.19
CA VAL A 123 -15.22 -3.35 -5.65
C VAL A 123 -14.87 -4.76 -6.13
N PHE A 124 -14.17 -5.54 -5.30
CA PHE A 124 -13.79 -6.91 -5.62
C PHE A 124 -14.95 -7.88 -5.33
N ASP A 125 -15.28 -8.70 -6.32
CA ASP A 125 -16.22 -9.80 -6.13
C ASP A 125 -15.51 -11.12 -5.76
N GLU A 126 -16.30 -12.17 -5.48
CA GLU A 126 -15.77 -13.50 -5.15
C GLU A 126 -15.33 -14.32 -6.37
N ASN A 127 -15.38 -13.76 -7.59
CA ASN A 127 -14.98 -14.52 -8.77
C ASN A 127 -13.47 -14.77 -8.77
N PRO A 128 -13.02 -15.97 -9.19
CA PRO A 128 -11.61 -16.24 -9.34
C PRO A 128 -10.99 -15.33 -10.41
N GLY A 129 -9.84 -14.75 -10.09
CA GLY A 129 -9.12 -13.80 -10.94
C GLY A 129 -9.70 -12.37 -10.93
N LEU A 130 -9.08 -11.50 -11.73
CA LEU A 130 -9.43 -10.08 -11.80
C LEU A 130 -10.34 -9.75 -12.99
N ARG A 131 -11.49 -9.15 -12.69
CA ARG A 131 -12.38 -8.54 -13.69
C ARG A 131 -11.77 -7.28 -14.31
N PRO A 132 -12.22 -6.84 -15.49
CA PRO A 132 -11.70 -5.62 -16.12
C PRO A 132 -11.74 -4.39 -15.21
N ILE A 133 -12.83 -4.17 -14.48
CA ILE A 133 -12.94 -3.02 -13.56
C ILE A 133 -11.97 -3.11 -12.38
N GLU A 134 -11.76 -4.31 -11.84
CA GLU A 134 -10.81 -4.58 -10.75
C GLU A 134 -9.37 -4.37 -11.22
N ARG A 135 -9.05 -4.80 -12.45
CA ARG A 135 -7.76 -4.51 -13.09
C ARG A 135 -7.57 -3.02 -13.28
N THR A 136 -8.58 -2.32 -13.78
CA THR A 136 -8.51 -0.86 -13.98
C THR A 136 -8.30 -0.13 -12.66
N LEU A 137 -9.00 -0.53 -11.60
CA LEU A 137 -8.82 0.03 -10.26
C LEU A 137 -7.38 -0.18 -9.79
N LEU A 138 -6.89 -1.42 -9.79
CA LEU A 138 -5.53 -1.73 -9.34
C LEU A 138 -4.45 -1.00 -10.16
N ILE A 139 -4.61 -0.93 -11.50
CA ILE A 139 -3.71 -0.16 -12.37
C ILE A 139 -3.76 1.34 -12.03
N GLY A 140 -4.96 1.88 -11.79
CA GLY A 140 -5.17 3.27 -11.43
C GLY A 140 -4.58 3.66 -10.07
N MET A 141 -4.44 2.70 -9.16
CA MET A 141 -3.82 2.88 -7.85
C MET A 141 -2.30 2.80 -7.86
N GLN A 142 -1.70 2.12 -8.85
CA GLN A 142 -0.23 1.98 -8.92
C GLN A 142 0.57 3.28 -8.85
N PRO A 143 0.13 4.42 -9.46
CA PRO A 143 0.81 5.70 -9.35
C PRO A 143 1.06 6.13 -7.89
N TYR A 144 0.14 5.79 -6.98
CA TYR A 144 0.19 6.15 -5.57
C TYR A 144 0.94 5.12 -4.71
N GLY A 145 1.38 4.01 -5.28
CA GLY A 145 2.16 2.98 -4.60
C GLY A 145 3.57 2.87 -5.18
N SER A 146 3.91 1.69 -5.70
CA SER A 146 5.26 1.37 -6.17
C SER A 146 5.78 2.22 -7.33
N ALA A 147 4.89 2.89 -8.07
CA ALA A 147 5.32 3.85 -9.08
C ALA A 147 5.99 5.08 -8.43
N PHE A 148 5.40 5.59 -7.35
CA PHE A 148 5.97 6.69 -6.57
C PHE A 148 7.26 6.24 -5.87
N PHE A 149 7.26 5.04 -5.29
CA PHE A 149 8.47 4.51 -4.67
C PHE A 149 9.60 4.35 -5.66
N TYR A 150 9.35 3.79 -6.84
CA TYR A 150 10.36 3.70 -7.92
C TYR A 150 11.01 5.05 -8.22
N LEU A 151 10.21 6.13 -8.32
CA LEU A 151 10.74 7.47 -8.53
C LEU A 151 11.50 7.98 -7.31
N SER A 152 10.97 7.76 -6.09
CA SER A 152 11.64 8.17 -4.85
C SER A 152 12.98 7.45 -4.61
N THR A 153 13.09 6.18 -5.00
CA THR A 153 14.35 5.44 -4.95
C THR A 153 15.34 6.09 -5.89
N LEU A 154 14.95 6.43 -7.12
CA LEU A 154 15.86 7.12 -8.03
C LEU A 154 16.22 8.54 -7.57
N GLU A 155 15.31 9.24 -6.88
CA GLU A 155 15.58 10.55 -6.28
C GLU A 155 16.66 10.46 -5.20
N ALA A 156 16.59 9.43 -4.33
CA ALA A 156 17.58 9.21 -3.28
C ALA A 156 19.01 9.05 -3.82
N TYR A 157 19.17 8.57 -5.06
CA TYR A 157 20.46 8.39 -5.73
C TYR A 157 20.71 9.42 -6.84
N ARG A 158 19.96 10.53 -6.87
CA ARG A 158 20.12 11.58 -7.89
C ARG A 158 21.54 12.13 -7.94
N GLU A 159 22.14 12.41 -6.79
CA GLU A 159 23.50 12.97 -6.67
C GLU A 159 24.57 11.97 -7.15
N ASP A 160 24.31 10.68 -7.07
CA ASP A 160 25.17 9.61 -7.61
C ASP A 160 24.95 9.38 -9.11
N GLY A 161 24.07 10.17 -9.74
CA GLY A 161 23.66 10.04 -11.13
C GLY A 161 22.74 8.84 -11.39
N GLY A 162 22.01 8.37 -10.38
CA GLY A 162 21.04 7.27 -10.46
C GLY A 162 21.59 5.89 -10.10
N LEU A 163 20.83 4.84 -10.42
CA LEU A 163 21.11 3.45 -10.04
C LEU A 163 21.30 2.54 -11.25
N LEU A 164 22.19 1.55 -11.13
CA LEU A 164 22.21 0.44 -12.07
C LEU A 164 20.90 -0.35 -12.00
N ARG A 165 20.54 -0.99 -13.11
CA ARG A 165 19.33 -1.81 -13.18
C ARG A 165 19.28 -2.85 -12.08
N GLU A 166 20.39 -3.52 -11.80
CA GLU A 166 20.45 -4.57 -10.79
C GLU A 166 20.26 -4.01 -9.37
N GLU A 167 20.88 -2.88 -9.06
CA GLU A 167 20.75 -2.20 -7.77
C GLU A 167 19.32 -1.70 -7.53
N LEU A 168 18.69 -1.14 -8.57
CA LEU A 168 17.28 -0.75 -8.50
C LEU A 168 16.36 -1.95 -8.35
N GLN A 169 16.70 -3.10 -8.94
CA GLN A 169 15.94 -4.33 -8.74
C GLN A 169 16.03 -4.81 -7.30
N GLU A 170 17.23 -4.81 -6.72
CA GLU A 170 17.47 -5.19 -5.31
C GLU A 170 16.70 -4.27 -4.37
N ALA A 171 16.82 -2.95 -4.51
CA ALA A 171 16.09 -1.98 -3.68
C ALA A 171 14.56 -2.16 -3.74
N LEU A 172 14.01 -2.49 -4.91
CA LEU A 172 12.58 -2.76 -5.07
C LEU A 172 12.15 -4.12 -4.49
N VAL A 173 13.05 -5.11 -4.48
CA VAL A 173 12.79 -6.41 -3.86
C VAL A 173 12.81 -6.30 -2.35
N ASP A 174 13.78 -5.58 -1.79
CA ASP A 174 13.89 -5.36 -0.35
C ASP A 174 12.63 -4.66 0.20
N GLU A 175 12.09 -3.70 -0.55
CA GLU A 175 10.89 -2.98 -0.13
C GLU A 175 9.59 -3.80 -0.28
N TYR A 176 9.42 -4.56 -1.36
CA TYR A 176 8.10 -5.11 -1.74
C TYR A 176 7.98 -6.63 -1.73
N GLU A 177 9.10 -7.36 -1.62
CA GLU A 177 9.24 -8.77 -1.99
C GLU A 177 8.74 -9.08 -3.43
N GLY A 178 9.31 -10.11 -4.05
CA GLY A 178 8.94 -10.54 -5.42
C GLY A 178 9.97 -10.21 -6.50
N SER A 179 9.54 -10.03 -7.76
CA SER A 179 10.48 -9.93 -8.89
C SER A 179 10.83 -8.48 -9.25
N GLY A 180 11.97 -7.98 -8.76
CA GLY A 180 12.55 -6.68 -9.16
C GLY A 180 12.55 -6.44 -10.68
N LYS A 181 12.72 -7.51 -11.47
CA LYS A 181 12.71 -7.46 -12.95
C LYS A 181 11.39 -6.98 -13.55
N TYR A 182 10.27 -7.35 -12.94
CA TYR A 182 8.95 -6.92 -13.39
C TYR A 182 8.78 -5.42 -13.17
N TYR A 183 9.07 -4.94 -11.96
CA TYR A 183 8.96 -3.53 -11.58
C TYR A 183 9.85 -2.62 -12.44
N THR A 184 11.13 -2.97 -12.54
CA THR A 184 12.08 -2.21 -13.37
C THR A 184 11.80 -2.29 -14.87
N GLY A 185 11.09 -3.30 -15.36
CA GLY A 185 10.63 -3.37 -16.74
C GLY A 185 9.41 -2.49 -17.00
N TYR A 186 8.39 -2.64 -16.14
CA TYR A 186 7.10 -1.97 -16.27
C TYR A 186 7.22 -0.45 -16.06
N TYR A 187 7.71 -0.01 -14.90
CA TYR A 187 7.77 1.41 -14.54
C TYR A 187 8.73 2.19 -15.42
N ASN A 188 9.89 1.62 -15.71
CA ASN A 188 10.83 2.24 -16.63
C ASN A 188 10.24 2.44 -18.03
N SER A 189 9.42 1.50 -18.54
CA SER A 189 8.76 1.68 -19.84
C SER A 189 7.78 2.85 -19.79
N TRP A 190 7.03 2.98 -18.70
CA TRP A 190 6.04 4.03 -18.52
C TRP A 190 6.69 5.40 -18.27
N PHE A 191 7.56 5.51 -17.29
CA PHE A 191 8.22 6.75 -16.88
C PHE A 191 9.21 7.29 -17.91
N HIS A 192 9.86 6.41 -18.68
CA HIS A 192 10.68 6.87 -19.81
C HIS A 192 9.83 7.54 -20.89
N LYS A 193 8.63 7.01 -21.19
CA LYS A 193 7.70 7.63 -22.14
C LYS A 193 7.15 8.96 -21.64
N LEU A 194 7.01 9.12 -20.33
CA LEU A 194 6.60 10.36 -19.69
C LEU A 194 7.75 11.37 -19.53
N GLY A 195 8.98 11.00 -19.91
CA GLY A 195 10.15 11.87 -19.76
C GLY A 195 10.56 12.08 -18.30
N LEU A 196 10.17 11.18 -17.38
CA LEU A 196 10.54 11.26 -15.96
C LEU A 196 11.84 10.51 -15.66
N VAL A 197 12.19 9.51 -16.48
CA VAL A 197 13.35 8.65 -16.29
C VAL A 197 14.16 8.53 -17.58
N GLU A 198 15.47 8.71 -17.45
CA GLU A 198 16.45 8.50 -18.51
C GLU A 198 17.22 7.19 -18.32
N LYS A 199 17.79 6.70 -19.42
CA LYS A 199 18.58 5.47 -19.46
C LYS A 199 19.96 5.80 -20.01
N GLU A 200 20.98 5.50 -19.22
CA GLU A 200 22.37 5.56 -19.66
C GLU A 200 22.91 4.14 -19.82
N LYS A 201 23.68 3.90 -20.90
CA LYS A 201 24.42 2.65 -21.06
C LYS A 201 25.83 2.81 -20.52
N ILE A 202 26.17 2.05 -19.48
CA ILE A 202 27.52 1.99 -18.91
C ILE A 202 28.12 0.63 -19.27
N GLY A 203 28.84 0.58 -20.40
CA GLY A 203 29.36 -0.65 -20.98
C GLY A 203 28.23 -1.61 -21.37
N ARG A 204 28.14 -2.76 -20.69
CA ARG A 204 27.05 -3.75 -20.88
C ARG A 204 25.87 -3.57 -19.92
N LYS A 205 25.99 -2.66 -18.94
CA LYS A 205 24.96 -2.40 -17.93
C LYS A 205 24.09 -1.20 -18.34
N VAL A 206 22.93 -1.10 -17.71
CA VAL A 206 22.00 0.02 -17.87
C VAL A 206 21.86 0.71 -16.53
N LYS A 207 22.00 2.04 -16.54
CA LYS A 207 21.76 2.92 -15.40
C LYS A 207 20.48 3.73 -15.64
N TYR A 208 19.68 3.90 -14.60
CA TYR A 208 18.45 4.68 -14.59
C TYR A 208 18.63 5.91 -13.71
N GLN A 209 18.18 7.06 -14.20
CA GLN A 209 18.25 8.33 -13.46
C GLN A 209 16.98 9.14 -13.71
N LEU A 210 16.63 10.02 -12.77
CA LEU A 210 15.52 10.95 -12.97
C LEU A 210 15.92 12.03 -13.97
N ALA A 211 14.98 12.34 -14.86
CA ALA A 211 15.11 13.40 -15.86
C ALA A 211 14.44 14.72 -15.41
N THR A 212 13.70 14.67 -14.30
CA THR A 212 13.05 15.85 -13.71
C THR A 212 14.09 16.77 -13.05
N PRO A 213 13.81 18.09 -12.92
CA PRO A 213 14.63 18.99 -12.11
C PRO A 213 14.68 18.54 -10.64
N SER A 214 15.78 18.83 -9.94
CA SER A 214 15.86 18.64 -8.50
C SER A 214 14.84 19.53 -7.77
N GLY A 215 14.12 18.96 -6.79
CA GLY A 215 13.12 19.67 -5.98
C GLY A 215 11.69 19.67 -6.52
N TRP A 216 11.41 18.88 -7.55
CA TRP A 216 10.05 18.41 -7.88
C TRP A 216 9.72 17.17 -7.06
#